data_AF-A0A7C8D253-F1
#
_entry.id   AF-A0A7C8D253-F1
#
_cell.length_a   1.000
_cell.length_b   1.000
_cell.length_c   1.000
_cell.angle_alpha   90.00
_cell.angle_beta   90.00
_cell.angle_gamma   90.00
#
_symmetry.space_group_name_H-M   'P 1'
#
loop_
_entity.id
_entity.type
_entity.pdbx_description
1 polymer ?
#
loop_
_entity_poly.entity_id
_entity_poly.type
_entity_poly.pdbx_seq_one_letter_code
_entity_poly.pdbx_strand_id
1 'polypeptide(L)'
;MTSDPLVLDRYTLRRKVFKIFGAGFYILDPQAILIGYSAQKAFKLKEDIRLFADEAQTVLILSIKARQMIDFAACYDIVDERDGKRVGAARRRGFSSFVRDSWELLDENDAPIAHLQEDSLGLALLRRLLSGLIPQRFHIGAGAQAIQIHQRFNPFIYKLDVSIPPDSELDRRLILAMVVLLAAIEGRQG
;
A
#
# COMPACT_ATOMS: atom_id res chain seq x y z
N MET A 1 -12.89 18.78 -11.63
CA MET A 1 -12.13 18.91 -10.37
C MET A 1 -11.75 17.49 -9.97
N THR A 2 -10.49 17.11 -10.10
CA THR A 2 -10.01 15.79 -9.69
C THR A 2 -10.03 15.75 -8.17
N SER A 3 -10.79 14.82 -7.58
CA SER A 3 -10.84 14.62 -6.13
C SER A 3 -9.44 14.27 -5.62
N ASP A 4 -8.94 14.96 -4.60
CA ASP A 4 -7.65 14.63 -3.98
C ASP A 4 -7.75 13.21 -3.37
N PRO A 5 -6.91 12.24 -3.77
CA PRO A 5 -6.97 10.88 -3.24
C PRO A 5 -6.73 10.83 -1.71
N LEU A 6 -6.21 11.90 -1.12
CA LEU A 6 -5.85 11.99 0.29
C LEU A 6 -7.00 12.42 1.21
N VAL A 7 -8.19 12.70 0.68
CA VAL A 7 -9.38 13.04 1.49
C VAL A 7 -10.47 11.97 1.47
N LEU A 8 -10.29 10.89 0.71
CA LEU A 8 -11.32 9.87 0.55
C LEU A 8 -11.28 8.81 1.64
N ASP A 9 -12.46 8.41 2.09
CA ASP A 9 -12.64 7.29 3.02
C ASP A 9 -12.67 5.94 2.29
N ARG A 10 -12.92 5.94 0.98
CA ARG A 10 -13.02 4.73 0.17
C ARG A 10 -12.38 4.95 -1.19
N TYR A 11 -11.55 4.00 -1.60
CA TYR A 11 -10.93 3.99 -2.92
C TYR A 11 -10.55 2.56 -3.32
N THR A 12 -10.32 2.35 -4.62
CA THR A 12 -9.82 1.10 -5.17
C THR A 12 -8.44 1.31 -5.77
N LEU A 13 -7.46 0.51 -5.35
CA LEU A 13 -6.19 0.37 -6.03
C LEU A 13 -6.29 -0.75 -7.07
N ARG A 14 -6.02 -0.45 -8.34
CA ARG A 14 -6.09 -1.42 -9.46
C ARG A 14 -4.74 -1.49 -10.19
N ARG A 15 -4.17 -2.69 -10.33
CA ARG A 15 -2.95 -2.89 -11.13
C ARG A 15 -3.17 -2.52 -12.60
N LYS A 16 -2.24 -1.76 -13.17
CA LYS A 16 -2.17 -1.50 -14.61
C LYS A 16 -1.64 -2.75 -15.30
N VAL A 17 -2.42 -3.27 -16.25
CA VAL A 17 -2.07 -4.43 -17.08
C VAL A 17 -1.27 -3.94 -18.30
N PHE A 18 -0.44 -4.81 -18.90
CA PHE A 18 0.35 -4.54 -20.10
C PHE A 18 1.39 -3.42 -19.97
N LYS A 19 2.03 -3.29 -18.81
CA LYS A 19 3.21 -2.42 -18.67
C LYS A 19 4.44 -3.20 -19.12
N ILE A 20 5.18 -2.65 -20.09
CA ILE A 20 6.41 -3.27 -20.63
C ILE A 20 7.49 -3.37 -19.56
N PHE A 21 7.51 -2.43 -18.60
CA PHE A 21 8.57 -2.30 -17.60
C PHE A 21 8.03 -1.82 -16.24
N GLY A 22 8.39 -2.51 -15.14
CA GLY A 22 7.96 -2.17 -13.78
C GLY A 22 6.47 -2.43 -13.51
N ALA A 23 5.97 -2.02 -12.33
CA ALA A 23 4.54 -2.05 -12.01
C ALA A 23 3.93 -0.63 -12.05
N GLY A 24 2.61 -0.58 -12.16
CA GLY A 24 1.84 0.65 -12.01
C GLY A 24 0.47 0.35 -11.46
N PHE A 25 -0.10 1.28 -10.71
CA PHE A 25 -1.39 1.12 -10.06
C PHE A 25 -2.24 2.37 -10.24
N TYR A 26 -3.49 2.20 -10.64
CA TYR A 26 -4.49 3.25 -10.63
C TYR A 26 -5.12 3.32 -9.24
N ILE A 27 -5.31 4.53 -8.75
CA ILE A 27 -6.09 4.83 -7.55
C ILE A 27 -7.39 5.44 -8.06
N LEU A 28 -8.50 4.79 -7.74
CA LEU A 28 -9.82 5.09 -8.24
C LEU A 28 -10.75 5.45 -7.09
N ASP A 29 -11.61 6.46 -7.27
CA ASP A 29 -12.68 6.76 -6.33
C ASP A 29 -13.81 5.69 -6.40
N PRO A 30 -14.84 5.76 -5.55
CA PRO A 30 -15.96 4.83 -5.58
C PRO A 30 -16.76 4.82 -6.90
N GLN A 31 -16.67 5.90 -7.69
CA GLN A 31 -17.29 6.05 -9.00
C GLN A 31 -16.37 5.55 -10.14
N ALA A 32 -15.23 4.93 -9.78
CA ALA A 32 -14.20 4.44 -10.69
C ALA A 32 -13.48 5.54 -11.50
N ILE A 33 -13.53 6.78 -11.03
CA ILE A 33 -12.79 7.92 -11.61
C ILE A 33 -11.35 7.85 -11.12
N LEU A 34 -10.40 8.09 -12.03
CA LEU A 34 -8.98 8.17 -11.70
C LEU A 34 -8.69 9.40 -10.84
N ILE A 35 -8.13 9.16 -9.66
CA ILE A 35 -7.76 10.20 -8.69
C ILE A 35 -6.26 10.16 -8.34
N GLY A 36 -5.55 9.12 -8.79
CA GLY A 36 -4.10 9.07 -8.65
C GLY A 36 -3.51 7.90 -9.41
N TYR A 37 -2.21 7.96 -9.65
CA TYR A 37 -1.46 6.92 -10.32
C TYR A 37 -0.14 6.66 -9.61
N SER A 38 0.10 5.41 -9.21
CA SER A 38 1.41 4.99 -8.74
C SER A 38 2.23 4.39 -9.88
N ALA A 39 3.47 4.84 -10.00
CA ALA A 39 4.46 4.28 -10.92
C ALA A 39 5.66 3.73 -10.13
N GLN A 40 6.05 2.50 -10.47
CA GLN A 40 7.37 1.99 -10.15
C GLN A 40 8.28 2.19 -11.35
N LYS A 41 9.45 2.79 -11.13
CA LYS A 41 10.50 2.82 -12.17
C LYS A 41 11.04 1.42 -12.35
N ALA A 42 11.20 0.99 -13.59
CA ALA A 42 11.61 -0.38 -13.91
C ALA A 42 13.07 -0.70 -13.60
N PHE A 43 13.92 0.33 -13.54
CA PHE A 43 15.37 0.21 -13.34
C PHE A 43 15.83 0.57 -11.93
N LYS A 44 14.93 1.09 -11.08
CA LYS A 44 15.21 1.21 -9.65
C LYS A 44 14.70 -0.05 -8.98
N LEU A 45 15.48 -0.62 -8.04
CA LEU A 45 14.99 -1.64 -7.13
C LEU A 45 13.80 -1.11 -6.33
N LYS A 46 13.26 -1.90 -5.40
CA LYS A 46 12.09 -1.64 -4.53
C LYS A 46 12.10 -0.28 -3.78
N GLU A 47 13.08 0.56 -4.03
CA GLU A 47 13.57 1.70 -3.26
C GLU A 47 12.91 3.05 -3.57
N ASP A 48 12.12 3.20 -4.65
CA ASP A 48 11.50 4.48 -5.02
C ASP A 48 10.17 4.24 -5.74
N ILE A 49 9.07 4.17 -4.97
CA ILE A 49 7.70 4.15 -5.49
C ILE A 49 7.15 5.58 -5.42
N ARG A 50 6.49 6.01 -6.50
CA ARG A 50 5.93 7.36 -6.59
C ARG A 50 4.44 7.31 -6.82
N LEU A 51 3.73 8.26 -6.23
CA LEU A 51 2.31 8.51 -6.45
C LEU A 51 2.13 9.88 -7.10
N PHE A 52 1.37 9.92 -8.19
CA PHE A 52 1.07 11.10 -8.97
C PHE A 52 -0.43 11.40 -8.96
N ALA A 53 -0.81 12.65 -9.22
CA ALA A 53 -2.22 13.06 -9.35
C ALA A 53 -2.88 12.47 -10.61
N ASP A 54 -2.09 12.13 -11.61
CA ASP A 54 -2.54 11.72 -12.93
C ASP A 54 -1.61 10.65 -13.53
N GLU A 55 -2.11 9.94 -14.53
CA GLU A 55 -1.37 8.88 -15.20
C GLU A 55 -0.18 9.38 -16.05
N ALA A 56 -0.24 10.62 -16.53
CA ALA A 56 0.85 11.26 -17.26
C ALA A 56 2.01 11.69 -16.34
N GLN A 57 1.88 11.50 -15.02
CA GLN A 57 2.90 11.75 -14.00
C GLN A 57 3.27 13.24 -13.92
N THR A 58 2.31 14.15 -14.13
CA THR A 58 2.59 15.60 -14.17
C THR A 58 2.79 16.20 -12.78
N VAL A 59 2.05 15.72 -11.77
CA VAL A 59 2.14 16.21 -10.40
C VAL A 59 2.48 15.06 -9.46
N LEU A 60 3.66 15.12 -8.83
CA LEU A 60 4.09 14.15 -7.81
C LEU A 60 3.45 14.52 -6.46
N ILE A 61 2.78 13.57 -5.82
CA ILE A 61 2.08 13.75 -4.54
C ILE A 61 2.88 13.11 -3.40
N LEU A 62 3.19 11.81 -3.51
CA LEU A 62 3.94 11.08 -2.49
C LEU A 62 5.14 10.37 -3.09
N SER A 63 6.20 10.24 -2.31
CA SER A 63 7.26 9.26 -2.55
C SER A 63 7.40 8.28 -1.39
N ILE A 64 7.66 7.03 -1.73
CA ILE A 64 7.88 5.93 -0.80
C ILE A 64 9.27 5.39 -1.08
N LYS A 65 10.20 5.67 -0.17
CA LYS A 65 11.64 5.45 -0.39
C LYS A 65 12.18 4.43 0.58
N ALA A 66 12.87 3.40 0.10
CA ALA A 66 13.51 2.46 1.01
C ALA A 66 14.63 3.18 1.79
N ARG A 67 14.67 2.95 3.09
CA ARG A 67 15.73 3.40 3.97
C ARG A 67 16.80 2.32 4.05
N GLN A 68 18.07 2.70 3.91
CA GLN A 68 19.18 1.79 4.25
C GLN A 68 19.23 1.64 5.77
N MET A 69 18.85 0.46 6.25
CA MET A 69 18.99 0.08 7.66
C MET A 69 20.11 -0.94 7.78
N ILE A 70 20.92 -0.84 8.84
CA ILE A 70 21.94 -1.83 9.20
C ILE A 70 21.27 -3.15 9.61
N ASP A 71 20.04 -3.06 10.13
CA ASP A 71 19.24 -4.19 10.60
C ASP A 71 18.32 -4.74 9.50
N PHE A 72 18.20 -6.08 9.45
CA PHE A 72 17.57 -6.90 8.41
C PHE A 72 16.07 -6.67 8.10
N ALA A 73 15.47 -5.58 8.58
CA ALA A 73 14.07 -5.23 8.37
C ALA A 73 13.90 -4.13 7.32
N ALA A 74 13.11 -4.39 6.27
CA ALA A 74 12.80 -3.38 5.25
C ALA A 74 11.98 -2.23 5.85
N CYS A 75 12.44 -1.00 5.69
CA CYS A 75 11.75 0.22 6.13
C CYS A 75 11.64 1.21 4.97
N TYR A 76 10.48 1.87 4.84
CA TYR A 76 10.18 2.78 3.74
C TYR A 76 9.68 4.11 4.27
N ASP A 77 10.41 5.19 3.97
CA ASP A 77 10.01 6.55 4.28
C ASP A 77 8.93 7.05 3.34
N ILE A 78 7.92 7.71 3.90
CA ILE A 78 6.79 8.27 3.18
C ILE A 78 6.90 9.80 3.27
N VAL A 79 7.02 10.44 2.11
CA VAL A 79 7.24 11.89 1.99
C VAL A 79 6.11 12.48 1.16
N ASP A 80 5.48 13.55 1.67
CA ASP A 80 4.61 14.40 0.88
C ASP A 80 5.47 15.34 0.05
N GLU A 81 5.44 15.16 -1.27
CA GLU A 81 6.32 15.88 -2.20
C GLU A 81 5.76 17.27 -2.55
N ARG A 82 4.54 17.60 -2.10
CA ARG A 82 3.97 18.95 -2.27
C ARG A 82 4.62 19.98 -1.35
N ASP A 83 5.01 19.57 -0.15
CA ASP A 83 5.71 20.42 0.83
C ASP A 83 7.09 19.88 1.24
N GLY A 84 7.48 18.71 0.74
CA GLY A 84 8.77 18.07 1.01
C GLY A 84 8.87 17.46 2.41
N LYS A 85 7.76 17.34 3.14
CA LYS A 85 7.78 16.84 4.53
C LYS A 85 7.65 15.34 4.59
N ARG A 86 8.45 14.74 5.48
CA ARG A 86 8.28 13.34 5.87
C ARG A 86 6.99 13.21 6.67
N VAL A 87 6.09 12.35 6.22
CA VAL A 87 4.83 12.02 6.91
C VAL A 87 5.05 10.92 7.94
N GLY A 88 5.97 10.00 7.65
CA GLY A 88 6.28 8.86 8.51
C GLY A 88 6.97 7.74 7.75
N ALA A 89 6.77 6.49 8.17
CA ALA A 89 7.34 5.34 7.49
C ALA A 89 6.49 4.06 7.62
N ALA A 90 6.74 3.11 6.72
CA ALA A 90 6.25 1.74 6.81
C ALA A 90 7.42 0.78 7.05
N ARG A 91 7.41 0.07 8.18
CA ARG A 91 8.47 -0.87 8.57
C ARG A 91 7.93 -2.30 8.59
N ARG A 92 8.61 -3.21 7.91
CA ARG A 92 8.33 -4.66 8.00
C ARG A 92 8.89 -5.19 9.32
N ARG A 93 8.10 -5.93 10.10
CA ARG A 93 8.66 -6.68 11.24
C ARG A 93 9.39 -7.93 10.72
N GLY A 94 10.59 -8.17 11.27
CA GLY A 94 11.46 -9.29 10.90
C GLY A 94 10.90 -10.69 11.24
N PHE A 95 11.57 -11.72 10.71
CA PHE A 95 11.16 -13.13 10.69
C PHE A 95 10.84 -13.73 12.07
N SER A 96 9.56 -13.73 12.44
CA SER A 96 8.99 -14.85 13.20
C SER A 96 8.71 -15.95 12.19
N SER A 97 9.42 -17.08 12.27
CA SER A 97 9.40 -18.20 11.32
C SER A 97 8.02 -18.84 11.08
N PHE A 98 6.97 -18.35 11.77
CA PHE A 98 5.60 -18.85 11.72
C PHE A 98 4.54 -17.77 11.44
N VAL A 99 4.89 -16.47 11.39
CA VAL A 99 3.91 -15.39 11.25
C VAL A 99 4.34 -14.37 10.19
N ARG A 100 3.40 -14.07 9.30
CA ARG A 100 3.50 -13.36 8.01
C ARG A 100 3.98 -11.92 8.09
N ASP A 101 4.11 -11.33 6.90
CA ASP A 101 4.32 -9.92 6.57
C ASP A 101 3.47 -8.97 7.42
N SER A 102 3.93 -8.74 8.65
CA SER A 102 3.39 -7.73 9.54
C SER A 102 4.16 -6.44 9.30
N TRP A 103 3.41 -5.37 9.07
CA TRP A 103 3.96 -4.04 8.88
C TRP A 103 3.55 -3.14 10.02
N GLU A 104 4.41 -2.19 10.33
CA GLU A 104 4.15 -1.11 11.26
C GLU A 104 4.15 0.19 10.48
N LEU A 105 3.14 1.02 10.74
CA LEU A 105 3.18 2.42 10.38
C LEU A 105 3.82 3.17 11.53
N LEU A 106 4.78 4.02 11.17
CA LEU A 106 5.51 4.88 12.06
C LEU A 106 5.13 6.34 11.75
N ASP A 107 5.08 7.18 12.78
CA ASP A 107 4.96 8.62 12.60
C ASP A 107 6.28 9.24 12.07
N GLU A 108 6.28 10.56 11.92
CA GLU A 108 7.43 11.36 11.50
C GLU A 108 8.66 11.24 12.42
N ASN A 109 8.48 10.80 13.67
CA ASN A 109 9.52 10.59 14.67
C ASN A 109 9.90 9.11 14.83
N ASP A 110 9.46 8.25 13.91
CA ASP A 110 9.66 6.79 13.94
C ASP A 110 8.98 6.04 15.10
N ALA A 111 8.01 6.66 15.78
CA ALA A 111 7.19 5.99 16.78
C ALA A 111 6.09 5.14 16.11
N PRO A 112 5.89 3.86 16.50
CA PRO A 112 4.82 3.04 15.95
C PRO A 112 3.43 3.58 16.31
N ILE A 113 2.60 3.80 15.30
CA ILE A 113 1.23 4.34 15.45
C ILE A 113 0.14 3.37 15.00
N ALA A 114 0.46 2.42 14.11
CA ALA A 114 -0.48 1.37 13.71
C ALA A 114 0.23 0.12 13.19
N HIS A 115 -0.50 -0.99 13.13
CA HIS A 115 -0.03 -2.25 12.56
C HIS A 115 -0.93 -2.66 11.41
N LEU A 116 -0.33 -3.09 10.30
CA LEU A 116 -1.01 -3.82 9.25
C LEU A 116 -0.83 -5.31 9.48
N GLN A 117 -1.95 -6.03 9.52
CA GLN A 117 -2.00 -7.47 9.70
C GLN A 117 -2.91 -8.10 8.65
N GLU A 118 -2.72 -9.40 8.43
CA GLU A 118 -3.58 -10.19 7.56
C GLU A 118 -4.50 -11.08 8.41
N ASP A 119 -5.80 -11.10 8.11
CA ASP A 119 -6.83 -11.72 8.95
C ASP A 119 -6.63 -13.23 9.19
N SER A 120 -6.19 -13.99 8.19
CA SER A 120 -6.41 -15.44 8.19
C SER A 120 -5.13 -16.26 8.19
N LEU A 121 -4.53 -16.48 9.37
CA LEU A 121 -3.33 -17.32 9.58
C LEU A 121 -3.44 -18.75 8.99
N GLY A 122 -4.64 -19.33 8.93
CA GLY A 122 -4.87 -20.62 8.25
C GLY A 122 -4.92 -20.51 6.73
N LEU A 123 -5.65 -19.53 6.18
CA LEU A 123 -5.88 -19.44 4.72
C LEU A 123 -4.61 -19.12 3.93
N ALA A 124 -3.67 -18.30 4.41
CA ALA A 124 -2.41 -18.14 3.65
C ALA A 124 -1.39 -19.26 3.78
N LEU A 125 -1.48 -20.13 4.80
CA LEU A 125 -0.73 -21.38 4.74
C LEU A 125 -1.30 -22.26 3.60
N LEU A 126 -2.63 -22.30 3.46
CA LEU A 126 -3.28 -22.93 2.31
C LEU A 126 -2.96 -22.23 0.97
N ARG A 127 -2.82 -20.89 0.91
CA ARG A 127 -2.39 -20.18 -0.32
C ARG A 127 -1.03 -20.61 -0.83
N ARG A 128 -0.08 -20.89 0.09
CA ARG A 128 1.23 -21.43 -0.27
C ARG A 128 1.15 -22.80 -0.94
N LEU A 129 0.06 -23.55 -0.71
CA LEU A 129 -0.16 -24.90 -1.23
C LEU A 129 -1.13 -24.95 -2.42
N LEU A 130 -2.12 -24.05 -2.48
CA LEU A 130 -3.27 -24.12 -3.40
C LEU A 130 -3.28 -23.01 -4.47
N SER A 131 -2.16 -22.30 -4.67
CA SER A 131 -1.97 -21.20 -5.64
C SER A 131 -2.84 -19.96 -5.38
N GLY A 132 -2.47 -18.82 -6.00
CA GLY A 132 -2.94 -17.44 -5.72
C GLY A 132 -4.43 -17.12 -5.98
N LEU A 133 -5.32 -18.09 -5.81
CA LEU A 133 -6.77 -17.99 -6.03
C LEU A 133 -7.56 -17.59 -4.77
N ILE A 134 -6.93 -17.50 -3.59
CA ILE A 134 -7.64 -17.11 -2.37
C ILE A 134 -7.37 -15.62 -2.11
N PRO A 135 -8.40 -14.76 -2.12
CA PRO A 135 -8.25 -13.34 -1.82
C PRO A 135 -7.66 -13.11 -0.42
N GLN A 136 -6.85 -12.07 -0.30
CA GLN A 136 -6.31 -11.63 0.98
C GLN A 136 -7.17 -10.52 1.60
N ARG A 137 -7.25 -10.52 2.93
CA ARG A 137 -7.84 -9.43 3.71
C ARG A 137 -6.80 -8.95 4.70
N PHE A 138 -6.63 -7.64 4.73
CA PHE A 138 -5.75 -6.98 5.66
C PHE A 138 -6.50 -5.89 6.39
N HIS A 139 -6.01 -5.56 7.56
CA HIS A 139 -6.50 -4.45 8.35
C HIS A 139 -5.34 -3.65 8.92
N ILE A 140 -5.55 -2.35 9.04
CA ILE A 140 -4.65 -1.44 9.78
C ILE A 140 -5.35 -1.02 11.08
N GLY A 141 -4.70 -1.24 12.20
CA GLY A 141 -5.27 -0.97 13.53
C GLY A 141 -6.04 -2.18 14.08
N ALA A 142 -7.00 -1.96 14.99
CA ALA A 142 -7.77 -3.03 15.61
C ALA A 142 -9.19 -2.57 15.97
N GLY A 143 -10.10 -3.53 16.17
CA GLY A 143 -11.47 -3.27 16.58
C GLY A 143 -12.34 -2.63 15.49
N ALA A 144 -13.42 -1.96 15.90
CA ALA A 144 -14.40 -1.37 14.98
C ALA A 144 -13.83 -0.23 14.11
N GLN A 145 -12.70 0.35 14.54
CA GLN A 145 -12.02 1.46 13.85
C GLN A 145 -10.88 0.99 12.94
N ALA A 146 -10.75 -0.32 12.72
CA ALA A 146 -9.73 -0.84 11.83
C ALA A 146 -10.04 -0.49 10.37
N ILE A 147 -9.04 0.08 9.68
CA ILE A 147 -9.09 0.32 8.24
C ILE A 147 -9.05 -1.02 7.53
N GLN A 148 -9.98 -1.24 6.61
CA GLN A 148 -10.15 -2.52 5.93
C GLN A 148 -9.55 -2.46 4.52
N ILE A 149 -8.76 -3.47 4.16
CA ILE A 149 -8.16 -3.63 2.83
C ILE A 149 -8.52 -5.02 2.32
N HIS A 150 -9.36 -5.08 1.29
CA HIS A 150 -9.87 -6.34 0.73
C HIS A 150 -9.38 -6.52 -0.70
N GLN A 151 -8.68 -7.62 -0.96
CA GLN A 151 -8.39 -8.01 -2.33
C GLN A 151 -9.66 -8.52 -3.01
N ARG A 152 -9.97 -8.03 -4.21
CA ARG A 152 -11.03 -8.65 -5.02
C ARG A 152 -10.49 -9.91 -5.70
N PHE A 153 -11.26 -10.99 -5.64
CA PHE A 153 -10.99 -12.17 -6.46
C PHE A 153 -11.10 -11.81 -7.94
N ASN A 154 -9.99 -11.85 -8.67
CA ASN A 154 -9.95 -11.67 -10.12
C ASN A 154 -8.68 -12.32 -10.67
N PRO A 155 -8.78 -13.31 -11.58
CA PRO A 155 -7.62 -14.04 -12.09
C PRO A 155 -6.76 -13.23 -13.07
N PHE A 156 -7.22 -12.06 -13.52
CA PHE A 156 -6.53 -11.25 -14.54
C PHE A 156 -6.02 -9.91 -13.99
N ILE A 157 -6.75 -9.29 -13.06
CA ILE A 157 -6.50 -7.92 -12.61
C ILE A 157 -6.49 -7.86 -11.09
N TYR A 158 -5.31 -7.64 -10.52
CA TYR A 158 -5.16 -7.39 -9.09
C TYR A 158 -5.85 -6.07 -8.69
N LYS A 159 -6.72 -6.15 -7.68
CA LYS A 159 -7.45 -5.02 -7.11
C LYS A 159 -7.51 -5.11 -5.60
N LEU A 160 -7.30 -3.98 -4.92
CA LEU A 160 -7.54 -3.80 -3.50
C LEU A 160 -8.61 -2.74 -3.30
N ASP A 161 -9.65 -3.05 -2.54
CA ASP A 161 -10.59 -2.07 -2.02
C ASP A 161 -10.15 -1.63 -0.64
N VAL A 162 -10.14 -0.33 -0.41
CA VAL A 162 -9.81 0.26 0.89
C VAL A 162 -11.03 0.96 1.46
N SER A 163 -11.27 0.78 2.75
CA SER A 163 -12.30 1.48 3.50
C SER A 163 -11.72 1.97 4.83
N ILE A 164 -11.70 3.28 4.99
CA ILE A 164 -11.17 4.03 6.14
C ILE A 164 -12.39 4.55 6.92
N PRO A 165 -12.48 4.31 8.24
CA PRO A 165 -13.50 4.94 9.07
C PRO A 165 -13.40 6.47 9.00
N PRO A 166 -14.53 7.21 8.91
CA PRO A 166 -14.49 8.67 8.79
C PRO A 166 -13.74 9.38 9.93
N ASP A 167 -13.80 8.81 11.13
CA ASP A 167 -13.16 9.24 12.37
C ASP A 167 -11.75 8.67 12.57
N SER A 168 -11.16 8.04 11.55
CA SER A 168 -9.77 7.59 11.61
C SER A 168 -8.82 8.77 11.81
N GLU A 169 -8.06 8.73 12.91
CA GLU A 169 -7.00 9.70 13.22
C GLU A 169 -5.73 9.47 12.40
N LEU A 170 -5.62 8.33 11.72
CA LEU A 170 -4.43 7.99 10.95
C LEU A 170 -4.37 8.81 9.66
N ASP A 171 -3.20 9.37 9.38
CA ASP A 171 -2.97 10.17 8.18
C ASP A 171 -3.25 9.35 6.90
N ARG A 172 -4.17 9.83 6.07
CA ARG A 172 -4.59 9.18 4.82
C ARG A 172 -3.42 9.01 3.83
N ARG A 173 -2.39 9.85 3.90
CA ARG A 173 -1.15 9.70 3.13
C ARG A 173 -0.38 8.44 3.53
N LEU A 174 -0.29 8.14 4.83
CA LEU A 174 0.36 6.92 5.33
C LEU A 174 -0.43 5.68 4.92
N ILE A 175 -1.77 5.73 5.02
CA ILE A 175 -2.65 4.63 4.62
C ILE A 175 -2.48 4.34 3.12
N LEU A 176 -2.57 5.37 2.29
CA LEU A 176 -2.44 5.23 0.84
C LEU A 176 -1.06 4.70 0.44
N ALA A 177 0.00 5.24 1.05
CA ALA A 177 1.36 4.77 0.81
C ALA A 177 1.54 3.30 1.20
N MET A 178 1.01 2.88 2.35
CA MET A 178 1.07 1.48 2.79
C MET A 178 0.33 0.54 1.84
N VAL A 179 -0.85 0.93 1.36
CA VAL A 179 -1.63 0.13 0.39
C VAL A 179 -0.89 0.01 -0.94
N VAL A 180 -0.28 1.10 -1.42
CA VAL A 180 0.56 1.08 -2.64
C VAL A 180 1.79 0.19 -2.44
N LEU A 181 2.46 0.29 -1.29
CA LEU A 181 3.61 -0.55 -0.94
C LEU A 181 3.23 -2.03 -0.84
N LEU A 182 2.11 -2.34 -0.21
CA LEU A 182 1.56 -3.69 -0.12
C LEU A 182 1.33 -4.26 -1.52
N ALA A 183 0.61 -3.54 -2.39
CA ALA A 183 0.36 -3.96 -3.76
C ALA A 183 1.66 -4.14 -4.58
N ALA A 184 2.65 -3.26 -4.34
CA ALA A 184 3.96 -3.32 -4.96
C ALA A 184 4.77 -4.57 -4.59
N ILE A 185 4.59 -5.08 -3.37
CA ILE A 185 5.29 -6.24 -2.84
C ILE A 185 4.55 -7.54 -3.21
N GLU A 186 3.22 -7.57 -3.02
CA GLU A 186 2.37 -8.73 -3.34
C GLU A 186 2.37 -9.05 -4.85
N GLY A 187 2.38 -8.03 -5.72
CA GLY A 187 2.39 -8.22 -7.17
C GLY A 187 3.63 -8.91 -7.76
N ARG A 188 4.62 -9.25 -6.92
CA ARG A 188 5.85 -9.98 -7.24
C ARG A 188 5.92 -11.41 -6.67
N GLN A 189 5.01 -11.79 -5.76
CA GLN A 189 5.01 -13.11 -5.11
C GLN A 189 4.22 -14.18 -5.88
N GLY A 190 3.61 -13.81 -7.01
CA GLY A 190 2.91 -14.72 -7.93
C GLY A 190 3.43 -14.61 -9.35
#